data_AF-A0A9J7KL72-F1
#
_entry.id   AF-A0A9J7KL72-F1
#
_cell.length_a   1.000
_cell.length_b   1.000
_cell.length_c   1.000
_cell.angle_alpha   90.00
_cell.angle_beta   90.00
_cell.angle_gamma   90.00
#
_symmetry.space_group_name_H-M   'P 1'
#
loop_
_entity.id
_entity.type
_entity.pdbx_description
1 polymer ?
#
loop_
_entity_poly.entity_id
_entity_poly.type
_entity_poly.pdbx_seq_one_letter_code
_entity_poly.pdbx_strand_id
1 'polypeptide(L)'
;MSQLYQEVGRAGRSGQPATAVVLAGKTETPAEEGLQKFVAGDSCIRTAMLESLGSRPATSDNCCSYCQEEREANEGAYMLHPRQVIVQKQRAAKKRKRLDGDAEHLETNLRSLRNELFMNDSALKHVGPQGVLSDNAINKIKAAARSVHTVEDLCKKVKGVRQHIAPRILELIAADFPEPEPPARRRRGPRRPLEDITNAN
;
A
#
# COMPACT_ATOMS: atom_id res chain seq x y z
N MET A 1 -26.62 -15.63 -6.79
CA MET A 1 -25.66 -16.68 -6.35
C MET A 1 -25.81 -18.03 -7.07
N SER A 2 -27.02 -18.56 -7.22
CA SER A 2 -27.25 -19.87 -7.88
C SER A 2 -26.65 -19.98 -9.30
N GLN A 3 -26.77 -18.92 -10.11
CA GLN A 3 -26.20 -18.90 -11.47
C GLN A 3 -24.66 -18.98 -11.47
N LEU A 4 -23.98 -18.19 -10.63
CA LEU A 4 -22.51 -18.23 -10.51
C LEU A 4 -22.02 -19.62 -10.10
N TYR A 5 -22.70 -20.26 -9.15
CA TYR A 5 -22.36 -21.63 -8.75
C TYR A 5 -22.48 -22.62 -9.93
N GLN A 6 -23.52 -22.50 -10.74
CA GLN A 6 -23.69 -23.34 -11.93
C GLN A 6 -22.61 -23.10 -12.99
N GLU A 7 -22.22 -21.85 -13.21
CA GLU A 7 -21.18 -21.49 -14.18
C GLU A 7 -19.80 -22.01 -13.72
N VAL A 8 -19.44 -21.77 -12.46
CA VAL A 8 -18.20 -22.28 -11.84
C VAL A 8 -18.18 -23.82 -11.82
N GLY A 9 -19.30 -24.46 -11.49
CA GLY A 9 -19.44 -25.92 -11.43
C GLY A 9 -19.39 -26.64 -12.78
N ARG A 10 -19.28 -25.91 -13.91
CA ARG A 10 -18.98 -26.52 -15.22
C ARG A 10 -17.50 -26.83 -15.39
N ALA A 11 -16.62 -26.13 -14.68
CA ALA A 11 -15.19 -26.41 -14.68
C ALA A 11 -14.89 -27.72 -13.93
N GLY A 12 -13.84 -28.44 -14.35
CA GLY A 12 -13.34 -29.61 -13.59
C GLY A 12 -14.25 -30.85 -13.58
N ARG A 13 -15.22 -30.98 -14.50
CA ARG A 13 -16.10 -32.17 -14.61
C ARG A 13 -15.35 -33.49 -14.85
N SER A 14 -14.11 -33.43 -15.29
CA SER A 14 -13.21 -34.58 -15.42
C SER A 14 -12.64 -35.08 -14.09
N GLY A 15 -12.93 -34.42 -12.97
CA GLY A 15 -12.35 -34.72 -11.65
C GLY A 15 -10.94 -34.19 -11.45
N GLN A 16 -10.35 -33.53 -12.46
CA GLN A 16 -9.06 -32.87 -12.35
C GLN A 16 -9.21 -31.50 -11.65
N PRO A 17 -8.17 -31.04 -10.91
CA PRO A 17 -8.17 -29.71 -10.33
C PRO A 17 -8.45 -28.63 -11.38
N ALA A 18 -9.35 -27.71 -11.05
CA ALA A 18 -9.70 -26.58 -11.90
C ALA A 18 -9.81 -25.31 -11.07
N THR A 19 -9.50 -24.17 -11.70
CA THR A 19 -9.52 -22.86 -11.05
C THR A 19 -10.58 -21.99 -11.72
N ALA A 20 -11.45 -21.38 -10.91
CA ALA A 20 -12.38 -20.37 -11.37
C ALA A 20 -11.94 -19.00 -10.84
N VAL A 21 -11.87 -18.02 -11.75
CA VAL A 21 -11.45 -16.64 -11.43
C VAL A 21 -12.65 -15.72 -11.65
N VAL A 22 -13.03 -14.99 -10.61
CA VAL A 22 -14.10 -13.98 -10.67
C VAL A 22 -13.45 -12.61 -10.68
N LEU A 23 -13.69 -11.84 -11.74
CA LEU A 23 -13.23 -10.46 -11.86
C LEU A 23 -14.35 -9.52 -11.41
N ALA A 24 -14.09 -8.76 -10.35
CA ALA A 24 -15.04 -7.78 -9.84
C ALA A 24 -14.47 -6.37 -9.94
N GLY A 25 -15.29 -5.44 -10.41
CA GLY A 25 -14.97 -4.02 -10.53
C GLY A 25 -16.18 -3.16 -10.16
N LYS A 26 -15.96 -1.85 -10.01
CA LYS A 26 -17.05 -0.90 -9.81
C LYS A 26 -17.81 -0.72 -11.11
N THR A 27 -19.06 -1.15 -11.15
CA THR A 27 -20.00 -0.94 -12.26
C THR A 27 -21.03 0.12 -11.86
N GLU A 28 -21.64 0.79 -12.85
CA GLU A 28 -22.72 1.77 -12.62
C GLU A 28 -23.98 1.09 -12.06
N THR A 29 -24.18 -0.19 -12.39
CA THR A 29 -25.24 -1.02 -11.83
C THR A 29 -24.73 -1.79 -10.61
N PRO A 30 -25.38 -1.67 -9.44
CA PRO A 30 -25.01 -2.47 -8.28
C PRO A 30 -25.35 -3.95 -8.55
N ALA A 31 -24.38 -4.84 -8.32
CA ALA A 31 -24.61 -6.27 -8.36
C ALA A 31 -25.61 -6.70 -7.28
N GLU A 32 -26.24 -7.88 -7.42
CA GLU A 32 -27.07 -8.47 -6.38
C GLU A 32 -26.35 -8.48 -5.02
N GLU A 33 -27.05 -8.17 -3.93
CA GLU A 33 -26.47 -8.04 -2.59
C GLU A 33 -25.69 -9.29 -2.16
N GLY A 34 -26.18 -10.48 -2.53
CA GLY A 34 -25.50 -11.75 -2.28
C GLY A 34 -24.18 -11.90 -3.05
N LEU A 35 -24.09 -11.37 -4.27
CA LEU A 35 -22.85 -11.38 -5.06
C LEU A 35 -21.85 -10.33 -4.55
N GLN A 36 -22.33 -9.18 -4.07
CA GLN A 36 -21.48 -8.19 -3.43
C GLN A 36 -20.83 -8.73 -2.16
N LYS A 37 -21.61 -9.39 -1.29
CA LYS A 37 -21.09 -10.06 -0.09
C LYS A 37 -20.13 -11.20 -0.41
N PHE A 38 -20.37 -11.91 -1.51
CA PHE A 38 -19.48 -12.98 -1.98
C PHE A 38 -18.11 -12.47 -2.46
N VAL A 39 -18.09 -11.36 -3.21
CA VAL A 39 -16.86 -10.76 -3.74
C VAL A 39 -16.09 -9.97 -2.67
N ALA A 40 -16.80 -9.27 -1.80
CA ALA A 40 -16.22 -8.36 -0.81
C ALA A 40 -16.08 -8.98 0.59
N GLY A 41 -16.47 -10.24 0.77
CA GLY A 41 -16.52 -10.89 2.07
C GLY A 41 -15.15 -11.26 2.63
N ASP A 42 -14.96 -11.06 3.93
CA ASP A 42 -13.81 -11.54 4.70
C ASP A 42 -14.01 -13.01 5.15
N SER A 43 -14.46 -13.89 4.25
CA SER A 43 -14.68 -15.31 4.59
C SER A 43 -14.37 -16.25 3.43
N CYS A 44 -14.24 -17.54 3.75
CA CYS A 44 -14.03 -18.58 2.75
C CYS A 44 -15.12 -18.56 1.67
N ILE A 45 -14.69 -18.38 0.42
CA ILE A 45 -15.56 -18.31 -0.78
C ILE A 45 -16.44 -19.57 -0.91
N ARG A 46 -15.85 -20.74 -0.65
CA ARG A 46 -16.59 -22.02 -0.69
C ARG A 46 -17.68 -22.06 0.36
N THR A 47 -17.38 -21.62 1.58
CA THR A 47 -18.35 -21.58 2.68
C THR A 47 -19.50 -20.63 2.35
N ALA A 48 -19.20 -19.40 1.94
CA ALA A 48 -20.23 -18.41 1.58
C ALA A 48 -21.14 -18.90 0.44
N MET A 49 -20.58 -19.59 -0.56
CA MET A 49 -21.34 -20.15 -1.67
C MET A 49 -22.23 -21.32 -1.22
N LEU A 50 -21.73 -22.25 -0.40
CA LEU A 50 -22.50 -23.39 0.09
C LEU A 50 -23.56 -23.01 1.11
N GLU A 51 -23.29 -22.05 1.99
CA GLU A 51 -24.27 -21.50 2.94
C GLU A 51 -25.45 -20.87 2.21
N SER A 52 -25.20 -20.17 1.10
CA SER A 52 -26.27 -19.62 0.25
C SER A 52 -27.17 -20.69 -0.37
N LEU A 53 -26.70 -21.94 -0.41
CA LEU A 53 -27.42 -23.11 -0.91
C LEU A 53 -27.91 -24.02 0.23
N GLY A 54 -27.79 -23.60 1.50
CA GLY A 54 -28.18 -24.39 2.67
C GLY A 54 -27.30 -25.61 2.95
N SER A 55 -26.08 -25.64 2.38
CA SER A 55 -25.13 -26.75 2.48
C SER A 55 -23.94 -26.40 3.38
N ARG A 56 -23.29 -27.41 3.97
CA ARG A 56 -22.08 -27.22 4.80
C ARG A 56 -20.80 -27.53 4.01
N PRO A 57 -19.73 -26.73 4.16
CA PRO A 57 -18.46 -26.99 3.49
C PRO A 57 -17.70 -28.17 4.10
N ALA A 58 -17.06 -28.97 3.24
CA ALA A 58 -16.00 -29.90 3.64
C ALA A 58 -14.64 -29.19 3.62
N THR A 59 -13.75 -29.56 4.55
CA THR A 59 -12.37 -29.08 4.59
C THR A 59 -11.58 -29.63 3.40
N SER A 60 -10.83 -28.78 2.70
CA SER A 60 -9.88 -29.21 1.67
C SER A 60 -8.63 -28.34 1.67
N ASP A 61 -7.52 -28.87 1.18
CA ASP A 61 -6.25 -28.15 1.21
C ASP A 61 -6.06 -27.10 0.11
N ASN A 62 -6.83 -27.17 -0.97
CA ASN A 62 -6.82 -26.19 -2.07
C ASN A 62 -8.20 -25.54 -2.21
N CYS A 63 -8.59 -24.73 -1.22
CA CYS A 63 -9.97 -24.28 -1.10
C CYS A 63 -10.33 -23.05 -1.96
N CYS A 64 -9.74 -21.90 -1.67
CA CYS A 64 -9.96 -20.63 -2.38
C CYS A 64 -8.87 -19.63 -2.00
N SER A 65 -8.82 -18.48 -2.69
CA SER A 65 -7.86 -17.41 -2.42
C SER A 65 -7.86 -16.96 -0.96
N TYR A 66 -9.04 -16.81 -0.33
CA TYR A 66 -9.13 -16.42 1.07
C TYR A 66 -8.46 -17.45 2.02
N CYS A 67 -8.74 -18.74 1.84
CA CYS A 67 -8.13 -19.79 2.67
C CYS A 67 -6.64 -19.97 2.39
N GLN A 68 -6.20 -19.71 1.16
CA GLN A 68 -4.78 -19.69 0.81
C GLN A 68 -4.09 -18.51 1.48
N GLU A 69 -4.67 -17.31 1.42
CA GLU A 69 -4.16 -16.14 2.15
C GLU A 69 -4.07 -16.41 3.65
N GLU A 70 -5.07 -17.01 4.30
CA GLU A 70 -5.00 -17.33 5.74
C GLU A 70 -3.89 -18.35 6.08
N ARG A 71 -3.64 -19.34 5.21
CA ARG A 71 -2.60 -20.36 5.41
C ARG A 71 -1.20 -19.84 5.09
N GLU A 72 -1.07 -19.03 4.04
CA GLU A 72 0.18 -18.45 3.55
C GLU A 72 0.53 -17.12 4.23
N ALA A 73 -0.37 -16.54 5.04
CA ALA A 73 -0.13 -15.33 5.83
C ALA A 73 0.94 -15.47 6.94
N ASN A 74 1.69 -16.56 6.96
CA ASN A 74 2.98 -16.57 7.62
C ASN A 74 3.95 -15.74 6.76
N GLU A 75 4.30 -14.55 7.29
CA GLU A 75 5.30 -13.62 6.75
C GLU A 75 4.85 -12.71 5.59
N GLY A 76 3.93 -11.78 5.88
CA GLY A 76 4.00 -10.43 5.31
C GLY A 76 3.38 -10.16 3.93
N ALA A 77 2.68 -11.12 3.32
CA ALA A 77 2.01 -10.93 2.04
C ALA A 77 0.55 -10.43 2.17
N TYR A 78 0.33 -9.21 2.67
CA TYR A 78 -1.00 -8.57 2.62
C TYR A 78 -1.20 -7.81 1.30
N MET A 79 -1.42 -8.53 0.22
CA MET A 79 -2.03 -8.00 -1.00
C MET A 79 -2.93 -9.12 -1.51
N LEU A 80 -4.25 -9.10 -1.30
CA LEU A 80 -5.16 -8.76 -2.41
C LEU A 80 -6.61 -8.38 -2.00
N HIS A 81 -7.00 -8.40 -0.72
CA HIS A 81 -8.31 -7.87 -0.32
C HIS A 81 -8.19 -6.42 0.19
N PRO A 82 -9.02 -5.46 -0.30
CA PRO A 82 -9.21 -4.20 0.38
C PRO A 82 -10.04 -4.49 1.63
N ARG A 83 -9.42 -5.03 2.68
CA ARG A 83 -10.00 -5.00 4.03
C ARG A 83 -10.41 -3.56 4.26
N GLN A 84 -11.71 -3.30 4.42
CA GLN A 84 -12.15 -2.06 5.03
C GLN A 84 -11.70 -2.13 6.48
N VAL A 85 -10.45 -1.72 6.70
CA VAL A 85 -9.92 -1.55 8.04
C VAL A 85 -10.81 -0.48 8.65
N ILE A 86 -11.66 -0.88 9.60
CA ILE A 86 -12.19 0.04 10.59
C ILE A 86 -10.97 0.44 11.40
N VAL A 87 -10.18 1.36 10.86
CA VAL A 87 -9.05 1.97 11.54
C VAL A 87 -9.70 2.77 12.65
N GLN A 88 -9.73 2.22 13.86
CA GLN A 88 -9.70 3.07 15.03
C GLN A 88 -8.54 4.04 14.78
N LYS A 89 -8.87 5.31 14.51
CA LYS A 89 -7.89 6.37 14.23
C LYS A 89 -6.97 6.47 15.44
N GLN A 90 -5.94 5.63 15.47
CA GLN A 90 -4.75 5.90 16.25
C GLN A 90 -4.29 7.25 15.75
N ARG A 91 -4.30 8.24 16.64
CA ARG A 91 -3.86 9.60 16.32
C ARG A 91 -2.46 9.46 15.72
N ALA A 92 -2.37 9.62 14.41
CA ALA A 92 -1.11 9.53 13.69
C ALA A 92 -0.13 10.46 14.39
N ALA A 93 1.00 9.91 14.85
CA ALA A 93 2.11 10.72 15.31
C ALA A 93 2.36 11.79 14.24
N LYS A 94 2.45 13.07 14.63
CA LYS A 94 2.70 14.18 13.70
C LYS A 94 3.91 13.80 12.84
N LYS A 95 3.66 13.42 11.59
CA LYS A 95 4.72 13.05 10.65
C LYS A 95 5.62 14.28 10.52
N ARG A 96 6.92 14.09 10.75
CA ARG A 96 7.92 15.14 10.55
C ARG A 96 7.81 15.61 9.11
N LYS A 97 7.58 16.90 8.91
CA LYS A 97 7.60 17.54 7.61
C LYS A 97 8.93 18.27 7.48
N ARG A 98 9.57 18.15 6.31
CA ARG A 98 10.73 18.97 5.95
C ARG A 98 10.31 20.44 5.83
N LEU A 99 11.29 21.34 5.90
CA LEU A 99 11.05 22.77 5.66
C LEU A 99 10.56 22.99 4.22
N ASP A 100 9.95 24.15 3.99
CA ASP A 100 9.53 24.53 2.64
C ASP A 100 10.77 24.78 1.80
N GLY A 101 10.91 24.00 0.74
CA GLY A 101 12.02 24.04 -0.22
C GLY A 101 11.56 24.48 -1.61
N ASP A 102 12.54 24.64 -2.51
CA ASP A 102 12.28 25.01 -3.90
C ASP A 102 11.85 23.80 -4.72
N ALA A 103 10.54 23.72 -4.98
CA ALA A 103 9.94 22.62 -5.71
C ALA A 103 10.26 22.65 -7.22
N GLU A 104 10.53 23.82 -7.80
CA GLU A 104 10.86 23.97 -9.22
C GLU A 104 12.33 23.59 -9.48
N HIS A 105 13.21 23.96 -8.55
CA HIS A 105 14.60 23.52 -8.57
C HIS A 105 14.72 22.00 -8.46
N LEU A 106 13.96 21.37 -7.55
CA LEU A 106 13.91 19.92 -7.42
C LEU A 106 13.42 19.23 -8.71
N GLU A 107 12.40 19.80 -9.37
CA GLU A 107 11.90 19.25 -10.64
C GLU A 107 12.97 19.27 -11.74
N THR A 108 13.72 20.38 -11.83
CA THR A 108 14.78 20.55 -12.82
C THR A 108 15.93 19.57 -12.55
N ASN A 109 16.32 19.41 -11.29
CA ASN A 109 17.36 18.45 -10.87
C ASN A 109 16.95 17.00 -11.15
N LEU A 110 15.69 16.64 -10.89
CA LEU A 110 15.16 15.30 -11.20
C LEU A 110 15.15 15.02 -12.71
N ARG A 111 14.82 16.01 -13.53
CA ARG A 111 14.89 15.90 -15.00
C ARG A 111 16.34 15.74 -15.48
N SER A 112 17.27 16.47 -14.87
CA SER A 112 18.71 16.36 -15.17
C SER A 112 19.26 14.97 -14.81
N LEU A 113 18.97 14.50 -13.58
CA LEU A 113 19.35 13.16 -13.11
C LEU A 113 18.79 12.05 -14.02
N ARG A 114 17.53 12.19 -14.46
CA ARG A 114 16.92 11.25 -15.41
C ARG A 114 17.72 11.17 -16.71
N ASN A 115 18.11 12.32 -17.26
CA ASN A 115 18.85 12.38 -18.52
C ASN A 115 20.26 11.82 -18.36
N GLU A 116 20.95 12.09 -17.24
CA GLU A 116 22.27 11.51 -16.92
C GLU A 116 22.20 9.98 -16.86
N LEU A 117 21.24 9.43 -16.11
CA LEU A 117 21.05 7.98 -15.96
C LEU A 117 20.69 7.32 -17.29
N PHE A 118 19.92 8.01 -18.14
CA PHE A 118 19.62 7.54 -19.49
C PHE A 118 20.86 7.46 -20.38
N MET A 119 21.76 8.45 -20.31
CA MET A 119 23.01 8.43 -21.09
C MET A 119 23.93 7.28 -20.67
N ASN A 120 23.89 6.91 -19.38
CA ASN A 120 24.71 5.84 -18.82
C ASN A 120 24.15 4.43 -19.08
N ASP A 121 22.84 4.29 -19.31
CA ASP A 121 22.19 2.99 -19.50
C ASP A 121 21.88 2.72 -20.98
N SER A 122 22.79 1.99 -21.65
CA SER A 122 22.64 1.60 -23.05
C SER A 122 21.40 0.74 -23.33
N ALA A 123 20.85 0.09 -22.31
CA ALA A 123 19.68 -0.76 -22.45
C ALA A 123 18.37 0.02 -22.61
N LEU A 124 18.34 1.33 -22.34
CA LEU A 124 17.10 2.11 -22.38
C LEU A 124 16.91 2.94 -23.66
N LYS A 125 17.85 2.86 -24.62
CA LYS A 125 17.84 3.66 -25.86
C LYS A 125 16.53 3.59 -26.65
N HIS A 126 15.80 2.47 -26.60
CA HIS A 126 14.56 2.26 -27.33
C HIS A 126 13.31 2.78 -26.60
N VAL A 127 13.38 3.02 -25.29
CA VAL A 127 12.26 3.54 -24.47
C VAL A 127 12.38 5.05 -24.25
N GLY A 128 13.59 5.60 -24.33
CA GLY A 128 13.87 7.00 -24.06
C GLY A 128 14.02 7.31 -22.56
N PRO A 129 14.25 8.58 -22.19
CA PRO A 129 14.52 8.99 -20.82
C PRO A 129 13.34 8.72 -19.87
N GLN A 130 12.10 8.64 -20.38
CA GLN A 130 10.94 8.26 -19.57
C GLN A 130 11.02 6.82 -19.04
N GLY A 131 11.83 5.95 -19.65
CA GLY A 131 12.08 4.58 -19.17
C GLY A 131 12.88 4.52 -17.87
N VAL A 132 13.65 5.56 -17.55
CA VAL A 132 14.36 5.70 -16.27
C VAL A 132 13.42 6.23 -15.19
N LEU A 133 12.79 7.37 -15.47
CA LEU A 133 11.89 8.04 -14.53
C LEU A 133 10.80 8.80 -15.30
N SER A 134 9.54 8.43 -15.08
CA SER A 134 8.41 9.07 -15.75
C SER A 134 8.13 10.47 -15.17
N ASP A 135 7.55 11.37 -15.98
CA ASP A 135 7.15 12.70 -15.50
C ASP A 135 6.11 12.61 -14.37
N ASN A 136 5.25 11.58 -14.41
CA ASN A 136 4.32 11.28 -13.31
C ASN A 136 5.04 10.90 -12.02
N ALA A 137 6.15 10.17 -12.09
CA ALA A 137 6.97 9.88 -10.91
C ALA A 137 7.63 11.17 -10.39
N ILE A 138 8.17 12.02 -11.26
CA ILE A 138 8.76 13.33 -10.89
C ILE A 138 7.74 14.20 -10.16
N ASN A 139 6.53 14.35 -10.69
CA ASN A 139 5.46 15.14 -10.06
C ASN A 139 5.04 14.57 -8.70
N LYS A 140 5.03 13.23 -8.55
CA LYS A 140 4.74 12.58 -7.27
C LYS A 140 5.88 12.76 -6.26
N ILE A 141 7.13 12.74 -6.71
CA ILE A 141 8.29 13.05 -5.86
C ILE A 141 8.20 14.48 -5.38
N LYS A 142 7.90 15.44 -6.27
CA LYS A 142 7.68 16.86 -5.93
C LYS A 142 6.60 17.03 -4.86
N ALA A 143 5.45 16.38 -5.03
CA ALA A 143 4.36 16.44 -4.06
C ALA A 143 4.72 15.75 -2.72
N ALA A 144 5.54 14.68 -2.76
CA ALA A 144 5.90 13.90 -1.59
C ALA A 144 7.17 14.38 -0.88
N ALA A 145 7.96 15.28 -1.48
CA ALA A 145 9.29 15.71 -1.04
C ALA A 145 9.35 16.09 0.44
N ARG A 146 8.34 16.82 0.93
CA ARG A 146 8.25 17.24 2.35
C ARG A 146 8.09 16.09 3.35
N SER A 147 7.69 14.91 2.88
CA SER A 147 7.25 13.79 3.71
C SER A 147 8.11 12.53 3.55
N VAL A 148 9.04 12.54 2.61
CA VAL A 148 9.93 11.42 2.31
C VAL A 148 11.25 11.65 3.03
N HIS A 149 11.66 10.68 3.86
CA HIS A 149 12.91 10.76 4.61
C HIS A 149 13.81 9.53 4.39
N THR A 150 13.24 8.42 3.91
CA THR A 150 13.96 7.15 3.70
C THR A 150 13.74 6.60 2.29
N VAL A 151 14.63 5.69 1.86
CA VAL A 151 14.55 5.00 0.55
C VAL A 151 13.25 4.21 0.46
N GLU A 152 12.89 3.54 1.55
CA GLU A 152 11.64 2.79 1.63
C GLU A 152 10.41 3.69 1.50
N ASP A 153 10.40 4.85 2.16
CA ASP A 153 9.29 5.80 2.05
C ASP A 153 9.12 6.30 0.63
N LEU A 154 10.23 6.54 -0.07
CA LEU A 154 10.21 6.98 -1.46
C LEU A 154 9.62 5.89 -2.37
N CYS A 155 10.11 4.66 -2.26
CA CYS A 155 9.61 3.53 -3.04
C CYS A 155 8.16 3.16 -2.71
N LYS A 156 7.73 3.32 -1.45
CA LYS A 156 6.33 3.09 -1.02
C LYS A 156 5.38 4.15 -1.58
N LYS A 157 5.80 5.42 -1.62
CA LYS A 157 4.94 6.54 -2.05
C LYS A 157 4.93 6.78 -3.56
N VAL A 158 6.02 6.49 -4.24
CA VAL A 158 6.17 6.76 -5.68
C VAL A 158 6.39 5.44 -6.43
N LYS A 159 5.31 4.97 -7.08
CA LYS A 159 5.39 3.83 -8.00
C LYS A 159 6.30 4.17 -9.18
N GLY A 160 7.26 3.29 -9.47
CA GLY A 160 8.19 3.43 -10.61
C GLY A 160 9.61 3.89 -10.25
N VAL A 161 9.90 4.20 -8.98
CA VAL A 161 11.27 4.48 -8.53
C VAL A 161 12.01 3.18 -8.25
N ARG A 162 13.12 2.92 -8.97
CA ARG A 162 13.98 1.77 -8.74
C ARG A 162 14.84 1.99 -7.48
N GLN A 163 15.06 0.92 -6.69
CA GLN A 163 15.80 1.00 -5.41
C GLN A 163 17.23 1.56 -5.56
N HIS A 164 17.91 1.31 -6.68
CA HIS A 164 19.27 1.82 -6.90
C HIS A 164 19.33 3.33 -7.21
N ILE A 165 18.23 3.93 -7.69
CA ILE A 165 18.16 5.37 -8.01
C ILE A 165 17.66 6.16 -6.79
N ALA A 166 16.90 5.52 -5.91
CA ALA A 166 16.27 6.13 -4.75
C ALA A 166 17.24 6.89 -3.81
N PRO A 167 18.47 6.42 -3.52
CA PRO A 167 19.44 7.18 -2.72
C PRO A 167 19.81 8.54 -3.34
N ARG A 168 20.11 8.57 -4.65
CA ARG A 168 20.42 9.82 -5.37
C ARG A 168 19.24 10.80 -5.36
N ILE A 169 18.02 10.28 -5.47
CA ILE A 169 16.81 11.11 -5.38
C ILE A 169 16.66 11.69 -3.97
N LEU A 170 16.95 10.93 -2.91
CA LEU A 170 16.90 11.43 -1.53
C LEU A 170 17.93 12.50 -1.25
N GLU A 171 19.12 12.40 -1.83
CA GLU A 171 20.15 13.44 -1.72
C GLU A 171 19.66 14.76 -2.32
N LEU A 172 19.02 14.72 -3.51
CA LEU A 172 18.41 15.90 -4.12
C LEU A 172 17.28 16.47 -3.24
N ILE A 173 16.42 15.61 -2.69
CA ILE A 173 15.36 16.05 -1.76
C ILE A 173 15.97 16.64 -0.48
N ALA A 174 17.09 16.13 0.02
CA ALA A 174 17.77 16.69 1.20
C ALA A 174 18.44 18.04 0.93
N ALA A 175 18.97 18.25 -0.27
CA ALA A 175 19.53 19.53 -0.69
C ALA A 175 18.44 20.60 -0.81
N ASP A 176 17.32 20.28 -1.46
CA ASP A 176 16.25 21.26 -1.73
C ASP A 176 15.26 21.40 -0.56
N PHE A 177 15.06 20.34 0.23
CA PHE A 177 14.17 20.30 1.40
C PHE A 177 14.96 19.83 2.63
N PRO A 178 15.63 20.74 3.35
CA PRO A 178 16.41 20.38 4.52
C PRO A 178 15.52 19.84 5.64
N GLU A 179 16.05 18.88 6.40
CA GLU A 179 15.36 18.37 7.59
C GLU A 179 15.40 19.41 8.71
N PRO A 180 14.27 19.64 9.41
CA PRO A 180 14.26 20.52 10.56
C PRO A 180 15.17 19.92 11.64
N GLU A 181 16.12 20.73 12.12
CA GLU A 181 16.98 20.33 13.24
C GLU A 181 16.10 19.83 14.40
N PRO A 182 16.47 18.68 15.02
CA PRO A 182 15.69 18.17 16.13
C PRO A 182 15.68 19.24 17.23
N PRO A 183 14.49 19.62 17.76
CA PRO A 183 14.43 20.62 18.80
C PRO A 183 15.31 20.15 19.96
N ALA A 184 16.27 21.00 20.35
CA ALA A 184 17.13 20.76 21.50
C ALA A 184 16.24 20.25 22.64
N ARG A 185 16.50 19.03 23.12
CA ARG A 185 15.67 18.36 24.13
C ARG A 185 15.55 19.32 25.31
N ARG A 186 14.44 20.06 25.41
CA ARG A 186 14.05 20.73 26.65
C ARG A 186 13.93 19.60 27.66
N ARG A 187 14.97 19.43 28.49
CA ARG A 187 14.95 18.53 29.63
C ARG A 187 13.68 18.87 30.37
N ARG A 188 12.69 17.97 30.31
CA ARG A 188 11.50 18.09 31.14
C ARG A 188 12.03 18.20 32.56
N GLY A 189 11.89 19.38 33.15
CA GLY A 189 12.30 19.60 34.53
C GLY A 189 11.68 18.50 35.41
N PRO A 190 12.34 18.16 36.52
CA PRO A 190 11.82 17.15 37.44
C PRO A 190 10.37 17.49 37.77
N ARG A 191 9.47 16.53 37.52
CA ARG A 191 8.07 16.63 37.92
C ARG A 191 8.06 16.85 39.43
N ARG A 192 7.65 18.04 39.88
CA ARG A 192 7.38 18.26 41.30
C ARG A 192 6.31 17.25 41.72
N PRO A 193 6.54 16.44 42.78
CA PRO A 193 5.51 15.59 43.31
C PRO A 193 4.32 16.46 43.75
N LEU A 194 3.12 15.94 43.53
CA LEU A 194 1.86 16.53 43.97
C LEU A 194 1.92 16.56 45.50
N GLU A 195 2.00 17.74 46.10
CA GLU A 195 1.94 17.88 47.56
C GLU A 195 0.54 17.43 48.02
N ASP A 196 0.49 16.36 48.81
CA ASP A 196 -0.74 15.86 49.43
C ASP A 196 -1.33 16.96 50.34
N ILE A 197 -2.54 17.41 50.01
CA ILE A 197 -3.30 18.44 50.74
C ILE A 197 -3.99 17.84 51.99
N THR A 198 -3.71 16.60 52.38
CA THR A 198 -4.27 16.00 53.59
C THR A 198 -3.39 16.29 54.80
N ASN A 199 -3.35 17.55 55.22
CA ASN A 199 -3.15 17.99 56.61
C ASN A 199 -3.28 19.52 56.68
N ALA A 200 -4.51 20.01 56.75
CA ALA A 200 -4.81 21.30 57.34
C ALA A 200 -5.83 21.05 58.46
N ASN A 201 -5.40 21.33 59.69
CA ASN A 201 -6.21 21.41 60.90
C ASN A 201 -7.33 22.44 60.76
#